data_AF-A0A176FFB3-F1
#
_entry.id   AF-A0A176FFB3-F1
#
_cell.length_a   1.000
_cell.length_b   1.000
_cell.length_c   1.000
_cell.angle_alpha   90.00
_cell.angle_beta   90.00
_cell.angle_gamma   90.00
#
_symmetry.space_group_name_H-M   'P 1'
#
loop_
_entity.id
_entity.type
_entity.pdbx_description
1 polymer ?
#
loop_
_entity_poly.entity_id
_entity_poly.type
_entity_poly.pdbx_seq_one_letter_code
_entity_poly.pdbx_strand_id
1 'polypeptide(L)' 'MSITDKEALEAFQLSCEKEGIIPALEPCHALAHVMKIAPELPADHIICMNMCGRGDKDIFTVAKHLGFGMDESD' A
#
# COMPACT_ATOMS: atom_id res chain seq x y z
N MET A 1 -12.11 -11.09 3.02
CA MET A 1 -12.63 -9.84 3.61
C MET A 1 -12.39 -8.71 2.63
N SER A 2 -13.23 -7.67 2.63
CA SER A 2 -13.00 -6.47 1.82
C SER A 2 -12.08 -5.52 2.57
N ILE A 3 -11.21 -4.84 1.84
CA ILE A 3 -10.43 -3.69 2.30
C ILE A 3 -10.97 -2.46 1.58
N THR A 4 -10.99 -1.32 2.26
CA THR A 4 -11.41 -0.04 1.65
C THR A 4 -10.26 0.62 0.91
N ASP A 5 -10.57 1.50 -0.05
CA ASP A 5 -9.54 2.26 -0.78
C ASP A 5 -8.64 3.06 0.15
N LYS A 6 -9.19 3.60 1.24
CA LYS A 6 -8.43 4.33 2.26
C LYS A 6 -7.38 3.44 2.93
N GLU A 7 -7.77 2.24 3.34
CA GLU A 7 -6.86 1.27 3.97
C GLU A 7 -5.78 0.79 2.99
N ALA A 8 -6.15 0.62 1.71
CA ALA A 8 -5.18 0.31 0.66
C ALA A 8 -4.17 1.46 0.48
N LEU A 9 -4.61 2.72 0.51
CA LEU A 9 -3.73 3.90 0.45
C LEU A 9 -2.81 4.04 1.67
N GLU A 10 -3.29 3.67 2.86
CA GLU A 10 -2.46 3.61 4.07
C GLU A 10 -1.39 2.53 3.95
N ALA A 11 -1.74 1.35 3.45
CA ALA A 11 -0.80 0.27 3.20
C ALA A 11 0.23 0.61 2.11
N PHE A 12 -0.19 1.32 1.05
CA PHE A 12 0.70 1.86 0.03
C PHE A 12 1.78 2.76 0.65
N GLN A 13 1.35 3.74 1.47
CA GLN A 13 2.26 4.69 2.11
C GLN A 13 3.22 3.98 3.06
N LEU A 14 2.72 3.02 3.84
CA LEU A 14 3.54 2.24 4.75
C LEU A 14 4.63 1.45 4.01
N SER A 15 4.28 0.78 2.91
CA SER A 15 5.25 0.05 2.08
C SER A 15 6.35 0.99 1.55
N CYS A 16 5.95 2.17 1.07
CA CYS A 16 6.91 3.16 0.58
C CYS A 16 7.84 3.64 1.69
N GLU A 17 7.30 3.96 2.87
CA GLU A 17 8.06 4.53 3.98
C GLU A 17 9.00 3.51 4.65
N LYS A 18 8.53 2.27 4.85
CA LYS A 18 9.27 1.26 5.62
C LYS A 18 10.22 0.44 4.76
N GLU A 19 9.80 0.09 3.55
CA GLU A 19 10.53 -0.87 2.71
C GLU A 19 11.09 -0.24 1.43
N GLY A 20 10.73 1.01 1.12
CA GLY A 20 11.12 1.66 -0.14
C GLY A 20 10.52 0.99 -1.38
N ILE A 21 9.48 0.18 -1.19
CA ILE A 21 8.76 -0.49 -2.27
C ILE A 21 7.53 0.35 -2.62
N ILE A 22 7.38 0.68 -3.90
CA ILE A 22 6.21 1.36 -4.46
C ILE A 22 5.29 0.30 -5.09
N PRO A 23 4.33 -0.27 -4.34
CA PRO A 23 3.42 -1.30 -4.84
C PRO A 23 2.34 -0.72 -5.75
N ALA A 24 1.77 -1.54 -6.63
CA ALA A 24 0.50 -1.19 -7.27
C ALA A 24 -0.64 -1.10 -6.22
N LEU A 25 -1.76 -0.46 -6.53
CA LEU A 25 -2.89 -0.33 -5.58
C LEU A 25 -3.61 -1.66 -5.31
N GLU A 26 -3.60 -2.59 -6.25
CA GLU A 26 -4.21 -3.92 -6.11
C GLU A 26 -3.56 -4.75 -4.98
N PRO A 27 -2.22 -4.96 -4.94
CA PRO A 27 -1.60 -5.69 -3.84
C PRO A 27 -1.64 -4.93 -2.50
N CYS A 28 -1.88 -3.62 -2.50
CA CYS A 28 -2.09 -2.87 -1.24
C CYS A 28 -3.34 -3.31 -0.49
N HIS A 29 -4.36 -3.83 -1.18
CA HIS A 29 -5.51 -4.43 -0.52
C HIS A 29 -5.10 -5.69 0.26
N ALA A 30 -4.23 -6.52 -0.31
CA ALA A 30 -3.70 -7.68 0.40
C ALA A 30 -2.80 -7.24 1.57
N LEU A 31 -1.95 -6.23 1.38
CA LEU A 31 -1.06 -5.71 2.41
C LEU A 31 -1.84 -5.15 3.61
N ALA A 32 -2.87 -4.35 3.36
CA ALA A 32 -3.74 -3.81 4.40
C ALA A 32 -4.43 -4.92 5.21
N HIS A 33 -4.81 -6.02 4.56
CA HIS A 33 -5.35 -7.17 5.27
C HIS A 33 -4.29 -7.87 6.12
N VAL A 34 -3.08 -8.07 5.59
CA VAL A 34 -1.94 -8.64 6.33
C VAL A 34 -1.62 -7.80 7.56
N MET A 35 -1.61 -6.47 7.45
CA MET A 35 -1.36 -5.56 8.57
C MET A 35 -2.37 -5.72 9.73
N LYS A 36 -3.61 -6.12 9.43
CA LYS A 36 -4.64 -6.36 10.45
C LYS A 36 -4.47 -7.70 11.15
N ILE A 37 -4.12 -8.75 10.42
CA ILE A 37 -4.04 -10.12 10.96
C ILE A 37 -2.67 -10.44 11.57
N ALA A 38 -1.59 -9.82 11.10
CA ALA A 38 -0.24 -10.10 11.57
C ALA A 38 -0.05 -9.90 13.08
N PRO A 39 -0.62 -8.86 13.73
CA PRO A 39 -0.53 -8.69 15.19
C PRO A 39 -1.24 -9.78 16.02
N GLU A 40 -2.18 -10.52 15.42
CA GLU A 40 -2.92 -11.59 16.08
C GLU A 40 -2.21 -12.95 15.98
N LEU A 41 -1.14 -13.03 15.19
CA LEU A 41 -0.40 -14.26 14.92
C LEU A 41 0.86 -14.34 15.79
N PRO A 42 1.38 -15.56 16.03
CA PRO A 42 2.68 -15.74 16.68
C PRO A 42 3.79 -14.95 15.96
N ALA A 43 4.77 -14.44 16.72
CA ALA A 43 5.86 -13.63 16.18
C ALA A 43 6.75 -14.39 15.17
N ASP A 44 6.74 -15.72 15.20
CA ASP A 44 7.45 -16.62 14.30
C ASP A 44 6.57 -17.16 13.15
N HIS A 45 5.33 -16.70 13.04
CA HIS A 45 4.43 -17.09 11.96
C HIS A 45 4.86 -16.46 10.63
N ILE A 46 4.99 -17.28 9.58
CA ILE A 46 5.43 -16.84 8.25
C ILE A 46 4.22 -16.56 7.37
N ILE A 47 4.10 -15.32 6.88
CA ILE A 47 3.08 -14.90 5.92
C ILE A 47 3.74 -14.69 4.56
N CYS A 48 3.18 -15.33 3.52
CA CYS A 48 3.54 -15.06 2.13
C CYS A 48 2.41 -14.29 1.44
N MET A 49 2.69 -13.06 1.01
CA MET A 49 1.75 -12.20 0.30
C MET A 49 2.28 -11.91 -1.10
N ASN A 50 1.42 -12.05 -2.11
CA ASN A 50 1.80 -11.82 -3.49
C ASN A 50 1.78 -10.34 -3.86
N MET A 51 2.96 -9.77 -4.14
CA MET A 51 3.11 -8.41 -4.65
C MET A 51 2.97 -8.41 -6.19
N CYS A 52 1.73 -8.46 -6.69
CA CYS A 52 1.45 -8.72 -8.11
C CYS A 52 1.84 -7.60 -9.09
N GLY A 53 2.21 -6.41 -8.60
CA GLY A 53 2.53 -5.27 -9.45
C GLY A 53 3.26 -4.14 -8.72
N ARG A 54 3.82 -3.23 -9.51
CA ARG A 54 4.53 -2.03 -9.06
C ARG A 54 3.73 -0.77 -9.38
N GLY A 55 3.84 0.25 -8.53
CA GLY A 55 2.99 1.44 -8.53
C GLY A 55 3.48 2.60 -9.39
N ASP A 56 4.48 2.41 -10.28
CA ASP A 56 5.01 3.51 -11.12
C ASP A 56 3.90 4.21 -11.93
N LYS A 57 2.89 3.46 -12.36
CA LYS A 57 1.76 3.99 -13.14
C LYS A 57 0.71 4.67 -12.27
N ASP A 58 0.65 4.31 -10.99
CA ASP A 58 -0.38 4.75 -10.06
C ASP A 58 0.03 6.01 -9.29
N ILE A 59 1.27 6.43 -9.42
CA ILE A 59 1.86 7.49 -8.59
C ILE A 59 1.10 8.82 -8.70
N PHE A 60 0.62 9.18 -9.89
CA PHE A 60 -0.18 10.40 -10.09
C PHE A 60 -1.58 10.29 -9.47
N THR A 61 -2.19 9.10 -9.57
CA THR A 61 -3.49 8.83 -8.97
C THR A 61 -3.41 8.89 -7.46
N VAL A 62 -2.35 8.30 -6.89
CA VAL A 62 -2.10 8.31 -5.45
C VAL A 62 -1.75 9.72 -4.96
N ALA A 63 -0.87 10.44 -5.65
CA ALA A 63 -0.52 11.83 -5.31
C ALA A 63 -1.77 12.71 -5.22
N LYS A 64 -2.68 12.59 -6.20
CA LYS A 64 -3.96 13.31 -6.19
C LYS A 64 -4.84 12.93 -5.00
N HIS A 65 -4.92 11.65 -4.64
CA HIS A 65 -5.69 11.20 -3.47
C HIS A 65 -5.08 11.65 -2.14
N LEU A 66 -3.76 11.78 -2.08
CA LEU A 66 -3.04 12.25 -0.89
C LEU A 66 -2.99 13.77 -0.77
N GLY A 67 -3.58 14.50 -1.73
CA GLY A 67 -3.59 15.96 -1.72
C GLY A 67 -2.26 16.60 -2.14
N PHE A 68 -1.35 15.85 -2.76
CA PHE A 68 -0.21 16.42 -3.46
C PHE A 68 -0.70 17.00 -4.79
N GLY A 69 -1.00 18.30 -4.79
CA GLY A 69 -1.17 19.06 -6.02
C GLY A 69 0.17 19.19 -6.72
N MET A 70 0.35 18.50 -7.84
CA MET A 70 1.44 18.81 -8.76
C MET A 70 0.95 19.97 -9.63
N ASP A 71 1.03 21.20 -9.13
CA ASP A 71 1.01 22.36 -10.02
C ASP A 71 2.30 22.30 -10.85
N GLU A 72 2.19 22.37 -12.18
CA GLU A 72 3.33 22.39 -13.12
C GLU A 72 4.11 23.72 -13.07
N SER A 73 4.37 24.24 -11.86
CA SER A 73 5.14 25.45 -11.65
C SER A 73 6.02 25.32 -10.41
N ASP A 74 7.06 24.49 -10.49
CA ASP A 74 8.32 24.63 -9.75
C ASP A 74 9.46 24.08 -10.63
#